data_AF-A0A958WIW0-F1
#
_entry.id   AF-A0A958WIW0-F1
#
_cell.length_a   1.000
_cell.length_b   1.000
_cell.length_c   1.000
_cell.angle_alpha   90.00
_cell.angle_beta   90.00
_cell.angle_gamma   90.00
#
_symmetry.space_group_name_H-M   'P 1'
#
loop_
_entity.id
_entity.type
_entity.pdbx_description
1 polymer ?
#
loop_
_entity_poly.entity_id
_entity_poly.type
_entity_poly.pdbx_seq_one_letter_code
_entity_poly.pdbx_strand_id
1 'polypeptide(L)'
;MDFEYYLEKFRKAAEGIDKKMLREKPLNIYIGVTLNSVVLKLYKTEWASDKIDPIHASSRIFFAIWVNEKTISRKKIFYNIHALKLRKLKGYAIRSHDFADSFRKDFMKFEHNWGNVSVKFGPLTLMEGWEHFENERLEGIIVKLANNFTTMEHLIDNTLKKFKLDKIEAGTHIGL
;
A
#
# COMPACT_ATOMS: atom_id res chain seq x y z
N MET A 1 -1.02 -7.07 23.93
CA MET A 1 -2.02 -7.39 22.88
C MET A 1 -2.04 -8.88 22.58
N ASP A 2 -3.22 -9.51 22.43
CA ASP A 2 -3.35 -10.91 21.99
C ASP A 2 -3.17 -11.01 20.46
N PHE A 3 -2.00 -11.43 20.01
CA PHE A 3 -1.66 -11.46 18.58
C PHE A 3 -2.50 -12.45 17.78
N GLU A 4 -2.76 -13.65 18.31
CA GLU A 4 -3.50 -14.68 17.57
C GLU A 4 -4.96 -14.29 17.40
N TYR A 5 -5.57 -13.70 18.44
CA TYR A 5 -6.91 -13.15 18.35
C TYR A 5 -7.05 -12.15 17.19
N TYR A 6 -6.14 -11.16 17.12
CA TYR A 6 -6.20 -10.14 16.07
C TYR A 6 -5.78 -10.67 14.70
N LEU A 7 -4.83 -11.61 14.62
CA LEU A 7 -4.49 -12.27 13.36
C LEU A 7 -5.70 -12.98 12.76
N GLU A 8 -6.48 -13.68 13.58
CA GLU A 8 -7.67 -14.36 13.11
C GLU A 8 -8.74 -13.38 12.60
N LYS A 9 -8.94 -12.26 13.30
CA LYS A 9 -9.80 -11.17 12.82
C LYS A 9 -9.35 -10.62 11.47
N PHE A 10 -8.05 -10.45 11.26
CA PHE A 10 -7.50 -9.96 10.00
C PHE A 10 -7.63 -11.00 8.87
N ARG A 11 -7.41 -12.29 9.16
CA ARG A 11 -7.63 -13.40 8.21
C ARG A 11 -9.09 -13.45 7.76
N LYS A 12 -10.02 -13.43 8.71
CA LYS A 12 -11.46 -13.42 8.43
C LYS A 12 -11.89 -12.19 7.63
N ALA A 13 -11.34 -11.02 7.95
CA ALA A 13 -11.59 -9.81 7.17
C ALA A 13 -11.12 -9.95 5.72
N ALA A 14 -9.97 -10.59 5.48
CA ALA A 14 -9.44 -10.77 4.13
C ALA A 14 -10.33 -11.65 3.24
N GLU A 15 -11.11 -12.56 3.81
CA GLU A 15 -12.09 -13.36 3.08
C GLU A 15 -13.25 -12.53 2.51
N GLY A 16 -13.57 -11.41 3.17
CA GLY A 16 -14.62 -10.46 2.79
C GLY A 16 -14.18 -9.34 1.84
N ILE A 17 -12.90 -9.27 1.46
CA ILE A 17 -12.40 -8.32 0.46
C ILE A 17 -12.90 -8.75 -0.93
N ASP A 18 -13.25 -7.78 -1.79
CA ASP A 18 -13.78 -8.06 -3.13
C ASP A 18 -12.78 -8.87 -3.98
N LYS A 19 -13.00 -10.19 -4.06
CA LYS A 19 -12.15 -11.13 -4.78
C LYS A 19 -12.13 -10.87 -6.29
N LYS A 20 -13.18 -10.27 -6.86
CA LYS A 20 -13.20 -9.91 -8.28
C LYS A 20 -12.22 -8.77 -8.53
N MET A 21 -12.28 -7.72 -7.69
CA MET A 21 -11.36 -6.59 -7.79
C MET A 21 -9.89 -7.01 -7.57
N LEU A 22 -9.63 -7.95 -6.64
CA LEU A 22 -8.27 -8.44 -6.42
C LEU A 22 -7.69 -9.14 -7.66
N ARG A 23 -8.50 -9.96 -8.36
CA ARG A 23 -8.09 -10.67 -9.59
C ARG A 23 -7.89 -9.74 -10.77
N GLU A 24 -8.78 -8.76 -10.95
CA GLU A 24 -8.68 -7.78 -12.05
C GLU A 24 -7.50 -6.80 -11.86
N LYS A 25 -7.10 -6.55 -10.61
CA LYS A 25 -6.07 -5.54 -10.24
C LYS A 25 -4.77 -6.15 -9.72
N PRO A 26 -4.36 -7.33 -10.20
CA PRO A 26 -3.46 -8.30 -9.54
C PRO A 26 -2.90 -7.89 -8.17
N LEU A 27 -3.79 -7.69 -7.19
CA LEU A 27 -3.41 -7.30 -5.83
C LEU A 27 -3.22 -8.56 -4.97
N ASN A 28 -2.07 -8.64 -4.31
CA ASN A 28 -1.74 -9.67 -3.33
C ASN A 28 -2.10 -9.18 -1.93
N ILE A 29 -2.46 -10.12 -1.06
CA ILE A 29 -2.73 -9.89 0.36
C ILE A 29 -1.62 -10.53 1.19
N TYR A 30 -1.11 -9.81 2.17
CA TYR A 30 -0.29 -10.36 3.25
C TYR A 30 -0.94 -10.06 4.59
N ILE A 31 -0.97 -11.06 5.47
CA ILE A 31 -1.44 -10.93 6.86
C ILE A 31 -0.34 -11.49 7.75
N GLY A 32 0.02 -10.75 8.79
CA GLY A 32 1.05 -11.20 9.72
C GLY A 32 1.39 -10.16 10.76
N VAL A 33 2.54 -10.36 11.41
CA VAL A 33 3.06 -9.46 12.43
C VAL A 33 4.22 -8.66 11.85
N THR A 34 4.17 -7.33 11.98
CA THR A 34 5.26 -6.43 11.60
C THR A 34 5.42 -5.39 12.71
N LEU A 35 6.63 -5.24 13.26
CA LEU A 35 6.92 -4.25 14.31
C LEU A 35 5.89 -4.29 15.47
N ASN A 36 5.68 -5.48 16.04
CA ASN A 36 4.73 -5.73 17.13
C ASN A 36 3.28 -5.29 16.83
N SER A 37 2.92 -5.25 15.54
CA SER A 37 1.58 -4.91 15.06
C SER A 37 1.02 -6.04 14.22
N VAL A 38 -0.26 -6.35 14.36
CA VAL A 38 -0.98 -7.20 13.42
C VAL A 38 -1.34 -6.34 12.22
N VAL A 39 -0.99 -6.81 11.01
CA VAL A 39 -1.12 -6.03 9.79
C VAL A 39 -1.81 -6.83 8.69
N LEU A 40 -2.59 -6.12 7.87
CA LEU A 40 -2.98 -6.53 6.52
C LEU A 40 -2.27 -5.60 5.54
N LYS A 41 -1.63 -6.17 4.52
CA LYS A 41 -1.00 -5.39 3.44
C LYS A 41 -1.55 -5.79 2.08
N LEU A 42 -1.83 -4.78 1.25
CA LEU A 42 -2.20 -4.93 -0.16
C LEU A 42 -1.07 -4.39 -1.03
N TYR A 43 -0.63 -5.16 -2.02
CA TYR A 43 0.51 -4.80 -2.86
C TYR A 43 0.47 -5.53 -4.22
N LYS A 44 1.18 -4.99 -5.22
CA LYS A 44 1.45 -5.69 -6.48
C LYS A 44 2.90 -6.14 -6.55
N THR A 45 3.14 -7.28 -7.20
CA THR A 45 4.50 -7.72 -7.57
C THR A 45 5.22 -6.64 -8.39
N GLU A 46 4.46 -5.88 -9.20
CA GLU A 46 5.03 -4.81 -10.01
C GLU A 46 5.58 -3.63 -9.20
N TRP A 47 5.10 -3.43 -7.98
CA TRP A 47 5.53 -2.34 -7.13
C TRP A 47 6.79 -2.64 -6.32
N ALA A 48 7.36 -3.84 -6.47
CA ALA A 48 8.52 -4.29 -5.71
C ALA A 48 9.76 -4.49 -6.60
N SER A 49 10.93 -4.30 -6.00
CA SER A 49 12.22 -4.57 -6.65
C SER A 49 12.55 -6.06 -6.75
N ASP A 50 12.01 -6.86 -5.83
CA ASP A 50 12.09 -8.32 -5.84
C ASP A 50 10.72 -8.84 -6.28
N LYS A 51 10.69 -9.62 -7.35
CA LYS A 51 9.46 -10.18 -7.92
C LYS A 51 9.13 -11.56 -7.33
N ILE A 52 10.10 -12.20 -6.68
CA ILE A 52 9.95 -13.50 -6.03
C ILE A 52 9.41 -13.29 -4.61
N ASP A 53 10.00 -12.33 -3.87
CA ASP A 53 9.55 -11.94 -2.53
C ASP A 53 9.21 -10.43 -2.45
N PRO A 54 8.09 -10.01 -3.07
CA PRO A 54 7.70 -8.61 -3.16
C PRO A 54 7.40 -7.95 -1.80
N ILE A 55 6.89 -8.71 -0.83
CA ILE A 55 6.47 -8.17 0.47
C ILE A 55 7.67 -7.86 1.38
N HIS A 56 8.77 -8.59 1.22
CA HIS A 56 10.03 -8.32 1.94
C HIS A 56 11.06 -7.54 1.11
N ALA A 57 10.80 -7.31 -0.18
CA ALA A 57 11.66 -6.53 -1.09
C ALA A 57 12.10 -5.18 -0.51
N SER A 58 13.39 -4.84 -0.64
CA SER A 58 13.92 -3.60 -0.03
C SER A 58 13.30 -2.31 -0.58
N SER A 59 12.92 -2.31 -1.87
CA SER A 59 12.13 -1.25 -2.50
C SER A 59 10.77 -1.81 -2.85
N ARG A 60 9.71 -1.20 -2.32
CA ARG A 60 8.33 -1.67 -2.49
C ARG A 60 7.32 -0.59 -2.18
N ILE A 61 6.14 -0.67 -2.81
CA ILE A 61 4.96 0.09 -2.43
C ILE A 61 3.89 -0.87 -1.91
N PHE A 62 3.23 -0.51 -0.83
CA PHE A 62 2.10 -1.28 -0.28
C PHE A 62 1.15 -0.37 0.49
N PHE A 63 -0.12 -0.74 0.50
CA PHE A 63 -1.09 -0.25 1.45
C PHE A 63 -1.07 -1.14 2.69
N ALA A 64 -1.16 -0.57 3.88
CA ALA A 64 -1.21 -1.32 5.13
C ALA A 64 -2.38 -0.84 5.99
N ILE A 65 -3.00 -1.79 6.69
CA ILE A 65 -3.94 -1.57 7.79
C ILE A 65 -3.34 -2.29 9.00
N TRP A 66 -3.34 -1.68 10.18
CA TRP A 66 -2.77 -2.33 11.36
C TRP A 66 -3.39 -1.92 12.69
N VAL A 67 -3.22 -2.83 13.65
CA VAL A 67 -3.44 -2.60 15.08
C VAL A 67 -2.24 -3.06 15.90
N ASN A 68 -1.98 -2.36 17.00
CA ASN A 68 -1.12 -2.81 18.07
C ASN A 68 -1.66 -2.32 19.41
N GLU A 69 -1.00 -2.66 20.50
CA GLU A 69 -1.39 -2.26 21.85
C GLU A 69 -1.60 -0.73 22.00
N LYS A 70 -0.72 0.07 21.38
CA LYS A 70 -0.84 1.54 21.40
C LYS A 70 -2.01 2.04 20.55
N THR A 71 -2.31 1.43 19.41
CA THR A 71 -3.45 1.89 18.60
C THR A 71 -4.77 1.48 19.23
N ILE A 72 -4.85 0.28 19.80
CA ILE A 72 -6.03 -0.26 20.49
C ILE A 72 -6.36 0.59 21.72
N SER A 73 -5.38 0.90 22.58
CA SER A 73 -5.58 1.77 23.74
C SER A 73 -6.08 3.17 23.37
N ARG A 74 -5.74 3.66 22.17
CA ARG A 74 -6.23 4.93 21.62
C ARG A 74 -7.57 4.81 20.89
N LYS A 75 -8.17 3.61 20.86
CA LYS A 75 -9.35 3.27 20.06
C LYS A 75 -9.19 3.65 18.58
N LYS A 76 -8.05 3.26 17.99
CA LYS A 76 -7.71 3.50 16.58
C LYS A 76 -7.23 2.26 15.86
N ILE A 77 -7.66 2.13 14.61
CA ILE A 77 -7.03 1.30 13.59
C ILE A 77 -6.39 2.22 12.57
N PHE A 78 -5.11 2.04 12.31
CA PHE A 78 -4.37 2.90 11.40
C PHE A 78 -4.26 2.26 10.03
N TYR A 79 -4.10 3.11 9.02
CA TYR A 79 -3.85 2.69 7.66
C TYR A 79 -2.94 3.68 6.94
N ASN A 80 -2.14 3.22 5.99
CA ASN A 80 -1.24 4.06 5.22
C ASN A 80 -0.86 3.46 3.87
N ILE A 81 -0.29 4.28 2.98
CA ILE A 81 0.44 3.80 1.80
C ILE A 81 1.90 4.15 1.98
N HIS A 82 2.75 3.14 2.01
CA HIS A 82 4.19 3.29 2.09
C HIS A 82 4.86 3.07 0.74
N ALA A 83 5.86 3.89 0.43
CA ALA A 83 6.68 3.82 -0.77
C ALA A 83 8.17 3.77 -0.39
N LEU A 84 8.68 2.57 -0.11
CA LEU A 84 10.01 2.37 0.45
C LEU A 84 11.07 2.36 -0.65
N LYS A 85 12.14 3.15 -0.46
CA LYS A 85 13.40 3.12 -1.23
C LYS A 85 13.22 3.10 -2.76
N LEU A 86 12.23 3.81 -3.30
CA LEU A 86 11.87 3.79 -4.74
C LEU A 86 13.02 4.09 -5.71
N ARG A 87 14.06 4.81 -5.29
CA ARG A 87 15.29 4.99 -6.07
C ARG A 87 16.00 3.68 -6.45
N LYS A 88 15.65 2.56 -5.80
CA LYS A 88 16.18 1.21 -6.09
C LYS A 88 15.25 0.37 -6.98
N LEU A 89 14.12 0.92 -7.42
CA LEU A 89 13.19 0.23 -8.30
C LEU A 89 13.76 0.26 -9.74
N LYS A 90 14.20 -0.88 -10.24
CA LYS A 90 14.80 -1.00 -11.59
C LYS A 90 13.80 -0.56 -12.67
N GLY A 91 14.28 0.15 -13.68
CA GLY A 91 13.46 0.66 -14.79
C GLY A 91 12.78 2.01 -14.53
N TYR A 92 13.10 2.67 -13.42
CA TYR A 92 12.53 3.98 -13.06
C TYR A 92 13.61 4.95 -12.56
N ALA A 93 13.42 6.24 -12.83
CA ALA A 93 14.21 7.33 -12.27
C ALA A 93 13.37 8.11 -11.24
N ILE A 94 13.30 7.60 -10.01
CA ILE A 94 12.40 8.14 -8.98
C ILE A 94 13.18 8.89 -7.89
N ARG A 95 12.83 10.15 -7.67
CA ARG A 95 13.07 10.84 -6.39
C ARG A 95 11.83 10.70 -5.52
N SER A 96 12.01 10.33 -4.25
CA SER A 96 10.88 10.01 -3.37
C SER A 96 9.93 11.19 -3.15
N HIS A 97 10.43 12.43 -3.13
CA HIS A 97 9.57 13.62 -2.98
C HIS A 97 8.69 13.82 -4.22
N ASP A 98 9.28 13.78 -5.42
CA ASP A 98 8.54 13.95 -6.68
C ASP A 98 7.45 12.88 -6.85
N PHE A 99 7.76 11.64 -6.48
CA PHE A 99 6.77 10.56 -6.50
C PHE A 99 5.64 10.83 -5.52
N ALA A 100 5.95 11.21 -4.28
CA ALA A 100 4.96 11.50 -3.27
C ALA A 100 4.06 12.67 -3.66
N ASP A 101 4.64 13.76 -4.17
CA ASP A 101 3.89 14.94 -4.59
C ASP A 101 3.01 14.66 -5.81
N SER A 102 3.52 13.89 -6.79
CA SER A 102 2.73 13.46 -7.93
C SER A 102 1.55 12.58 -7.50
N PHE A 103 1.78 11.59 -6.63
CA PHE A 103 0.71 10.73 -6.11
C PHE A 103 -0.34 11.56 -5.35
N ARG A 104 0.11 12.44 -4.46
CA ARG A 104 -0.78 13.23 -3.58
C ARG A 104 -1.69 14.16 -4.37
N LYS A 105 -1.19 14.77 -5.45
CA LYS A 105 -2.02 15.59 -6.36
C LYS A 105 -3.21 14.82 -6.91
N ASP A 106 -3.00 13.57 -7.34
CA ASP A 106 -4.06 12.72 -7.85
C ASP A 106 -4.95 12.16 -6.71
N PHE A 107 -4.37 11.87 -5.54
CA PHE A 107 -5.08 11.39 -4.35
C PHE A 107 -6.10 12.38 -3.79
N MET A 108 -5.91 13.70 -3.95
CA MET A 108 -6.88 14.71 -3.47
C MET A 108 -8.31 14.45 -3.95
N LYS A 109 -8.49 13.83 -5.12
CA LYS A 109 -9.81 13.46 -5.66
C LYS A 109 -10.51 12.37 -4.84
N PHE A 110 -9.75 11.59 -4.09
CA PHE A 110 -10.23 10.46 -3.27
C PHE A 110 -10.22 10.76 -1.77
N GLU A 111 -9.60 11.86 -1.33
CA GLU A 111 -9.36 12.18 0.09
C GLU A 111 -10.62 12.07 0.96
N HIS A 112 -11.77 12.53 0.45
CA HIS A 112 -13.05 12.49 1.14
C HIS A 112 -13.54 11.07 1.52
N ASN A 113 -13.00 10.02 0.90
CA ASN A 113 -13.35 8.62 1.20
C ASN A 113 -12.55 8.03 2.37
N TRP A 114 -11.62 8.79 2.96
CA TRP A 114 -10.66 8.31 3.95
C TRP A 114 -10.80 9.06 5.28
N GLY A 115 -11.23 8.35 6.33
CA GLY A 115 -11.42 8.94 7.66
C GLY A 115 -10.11 9.39 8.29
N ASN A 116 -10.04 10.64 8.75
CA ASN A 116 -8.88 11.22 9.44
C ASN A 116 -7.55 11.08 8.68
N VAL A 117 -7.59 11.11 7.35
CA VAL A 117 -6.40 11.01 6.52
C VAL A 117 -5.59 12.30 6.53
N SER A 118 -4.28 12.17 6.35
CA SER A 118 -3.37 13.26 6.09
C SER A 118 -2.31 12.84 5.07
N VAL A 119 -1.82 13.81 4.30
CA VAL A 119 -0.69 13.66 3.38
C VAL A 119 0.55 14.41 3.84
N LYS A 120 0.51 15.06 5.02
CA LYS A 120 1.61 15.86 5.59
C LYS A 120 2.67 14.99 6.26
N PHE A 121 3.18 14.00 5.54
CA PHE A 121 4.20 13.06 5.99
C PHE A 121 5.44 13.12 5.09
N GLY A 122 6.54 12.52 5.56
CA GLY A 122 7.74 12.33 4.75
C GLY A 122 7.46 11.53 3.46
N PRO A 123 8.35 11.59 2.48
CA PRO A 123 8.09 11.07 1.13
C PRO A 123 7.96 9.54 1.03
N LEU A 124 8.24 8.81 2.12
CA LEU A 124 8.04 7.36 2.19
C LEU A 124 6.62 6.98 2.61
N THR A 125 5.80 7.93 3.05
CA THR A 125 4.40 7.75 3.44
C THR A 125 3.54 8.64 2.56
N LEU A 126 2.89 8.05 1.56
CA LEU A 126 2.12 8.81 0.58
C LEU A 126 0.88 9.44 1.21
N MET A 127 0.23 8.68 2.09
CA MET A 127 -0.88 9.10 2.95
C MET A 127 -0.94 8.18 4.18
N GLU A 128 -1.48 8.69 5.28
CA GLU A 128 -1.77 7.91 6.49
C GLU A 128 -3.01 8.48 7.19
N GLY A 129 -3.82 7.61 7.76
CA GLY A 129 -5.01 7.98 8.50
C GLY A 129 -5.40 6.92 9.53
N TRP A 130 -6.56 7.10 10.13
CA TRP A 130 -7.10 6.15 11.10
C TRP A 130 -8.63 6.16 11.14
N GLU A 131 -9.21 5.01 11.47
CA GLU A 131 -10.63 4.87 11.77
C GLU A 131 -10.80 4.58 13.27
N HIS A 132 -11.99 4.84 13.80
CA HIS A 132 -12.30 4.48 15.19
C HIS A 132 -12.27 2.95 15.34
N PHE A 133 -11.53 2.46 16.32
CA PHE A 133 -11.45 1.03 16.60
C PHE A 133 -12.59 0.63 17.54
N GLU A 134 -13.43 -0.26 17.03
CA GLU A 134 -14.41 -1.01 17.79
C GLU A 134 -14.18 -2.49 17.47
N ASN A 135 -13.94 -3.30 18.49
CA ASN A 135 -13.47 -4.67 18.32
C ASN A 135 -14.49 -5.54 17.55
N GLU A 136 -15.77 -5.30 17.80
CA GLU A 136 -16.92 -5.96 17.17
C GLU A 136 -17.03 -5.63 15.68
N ARG A 137 -16.51 -4.47 15.26
CA ARG A 137 -16.56 -3.97 13.88
C ARG A 137 -15.23 -4.04 13.15
N LEU A 138 -14.18 -4.53 13.81
CA LEU A 138 -12.82 -4.56 13.28
C LEU A 138 -12.75 -5.16 11.87
N GLU A 139 -13.37 -6.33 11.69
CA GLU A 139 -13.42 -7.03 10.40
C GLU A 139 -14.03 -6.15 9.30
N GLY A 140 -15.17 -5.51 9.59
CA GLY A 140 -15.86 -4.62 8.66
C GLY A 140 -15.07 -3.35 8.33
N ILE A 141 -14.33 -2.80 9.30
CA ILE A 141 -13.46 -1.64 9.08
C ILE A 141 -12.30 -2.03 8.15
N ILE A 142 -11.67 -3.18 8.36
CA ILE A 142 -10.59 -3.69 7.51
C ILE A 142 -11.08 -3.89 6.07
N VAL A 143 -12.23 -4.56 5.90
CA VAL A 143 -12.84 -4.79 4.58
C VAL A 143 -13.13 -3.47 3.87
N LYS A 144 -13.74 -2.49 4.57
CA LYS A 144 -14.02 -1.15 4.03
C LYS A 144 -12.73 -0.48 3.54
N LEU A 145 -11.69 -0.43 4.39
CA LEU A 145 -10.42 0.22 4.04
C LEU A 145 -9.71 -0.47 2.86
N ALA A 146 -9.71 -1.81 2.84
CA ALA A 146 -9.14 -2.59 1.75
C ALA A 146 -9.88 -2.33 0.43
N ASN A 147 -11.21 -2.37 0.44
CA ASN A 147 -12.03 -2.10 -0.75
C ASN A 147 -11.91 -0.64 -1.21
N ASN A 148 -11.81 0.33 -0.29
CA ASN A 148 -11.53 1.72 -0.66
C ASN A 148 -10.18 1.83 -1.38
N PHE A 149 -9.14 1.16 -0.90
CA PHE A 149 -7.84 1.14 -1.57
C PHE A 149 -7.94 0.57 -2.99
N THR A 150 -8.69 -0.51 -3.22
CA THR A 150 -8.79 -1.10 -4.56
C THR A 150 -9.40 -0.13 -5.57
N THR A 151 -10.22 0.84 -5.16
CA THR A 151 -10.76 1.86 -6.08
C THR A 151 -9.69 2.82 -6.60
N MET A 152 -8.63 3.08 -5.83
CA MET A 152 -7.61 4.10 -6.12
C MET A 152 -6.19 3.55 -6.31
N GLU A 153 -6.00 2.24 -6.21
CA GLU A 153 -4.69 1.59 -6.36
C GLU A 153 -3.97 1.99 -7.67
N HIS A 154 -4.74 2.21 -8.73
CA HIS A 154 -4.26 2.62 -10.06
C HIS A 154 -3.49 3.95 -10.05
N LEU A 155 -3.67 4.77 -9.00
CA LEU A 155 -2.86 5.99 -8.81
C LEU A 155 -1.38 5.68 -8.62
N ILE A 156 -1.04 4.53 -8.01
CA ILE A 156 0.34 4.08 -7.87
C ILE A 156 0.91 3.76 -9.24
N ASP A 157 0.19 2.99 -10.06
CA ASP A 157 0.62 2.63 -11.42
C ASP A 157 0.77 3.87 -12.31
N ASN A 158 -0.20 4.77 -12.27
CA ASN A 158 -0.17 6.03 -13.02
C ASN A 158 0.98 6.93 -12.58
N THR A 159 1.29 6.95 -11.28
CA THR A 159 2.45 7.69 -10.78
C THR A 159 3.75 7.03 -11.25
N LEU A 160 3.90 5.71 -11.11
CA LEU A 160 5.08 4.97 -11.60
C LEU A 160 5.36 5.21 -13.08
N LYS A 161 4.32 5.22 -13.92
CA LYS A 161 4.46 5.50 -15.37
C LYS A 161 5.14 6.83 -15.67
N LYS A 162 4.91 7.87 -14.88
CA LYS A 162 5.52 9.21 -15.05
C LYS A 162 7.05 9.21 -14.84
N PHE A 163 7.58 8.21 -14.13
CA PHE A 163 9.01 8.08 -13.82
C PHE A 163 9.67 6.89 -14.50
N LYS A 164 8.95 6.20 -15.39
CA LYS A 164 9.50 5.06 -16.12
C LYS A 164 10.61 5.56 -17.03
N LEU A 165 11.75 4.88 -17.00
CA LEU A 165 12.79 5.15 -17.98
C LEU A 165 12.31 4.64 -19.33
N ASP A 166 12.32 5.51 -20.34
CA ASP A 166 12.15 5.06 -21.72
C ASP A 166 13.25 4.04 -22.02
N LYS A 167 12.87 2.92 -22.64
CA LYS A 167 13.88 2.04 -23.21
C LYS A 167 14.59 2.84 -24.29
N ILE A 168 15.83 3.22 -24.05
CA ILE A 168 16.77 3.42 -25.15
C ILE A 168 16.87 2.03 -25.79
N GLU A 169 16.14 1.81 -26.88
CA GLU A 169 16.45 0.68 -27.74
C GLU A 169 17.91 0.84 -28.13
N ALA A 170 18.73 -0.14 -27.73
CA ALA A 170 20.11 -0.22 -28.16
C ALA A 170 20.10 -0.52 -29.67
N GLY A 171 19.85 0.50 -30.48
CA GLY A 171 20.22 0.53 -31.89
C GLY A 171 21.73 0.51 -31.95
N THR A 172 22.31 -0.69 -31.99
CA THR A 172 23.68 -0.85 -32.46
C THR A 172 23.58 -1.38 -33.87
N HIS A 173 23.66 -0.44 -34.81
CA HIS A 173 24.19 -0.65 -36.14
C HIS A 173 25.39 -1.60 -36.08
N ILE A 174 25.30 -2.72 -36.78
CA ILE A 174 26.48 -3.34 -37.39
C ILE A 174 26.25 -3.20 -38.89
N GLY A 175 26.60 -2.01 -39.38
CA GLY A 175 27.04 -1.86 -40.75
C GLY A 175 28.56 -2.00 -40.73
N LEU A 176 29.05 -3.08 -41.31
CA LEU A 176 30.19 -3.18 -42.22
C LEU A 176 30.17 -4.59 -42.82
#